data_AF-A0A8C2PU98-F1
#
_entry.id   AF-A0A8C2PU98-F1
#
_cell.length_a   1.000
_cell.length_b   1.000
_cell.length_c   1.000
_cell.angle_alpha   90.00
_cell.angle_beta   90.00
_cell.angle_gamma   90.00
#
_symmetry.space_group_name_H-M   'P 1'
#
loop_
_entity.id
_entity.type
_entity.pdbx_description
1 polymer ?
#
loop_
_entity_poly.entity_id
_entity_poly.type
_entity_poly.pdbx_seq_one_letter_code
_entity_poly.pdbx_strand_id
1 'polypeptide(L)'
;MADVVLGVGTGVFIIALIWIVTLALTIVLSRATDALSAVALLLGIIPIFLLTLTVTLVLVFFPRAPEVPSPEKAVQIVDMFFIGRYVLLSLVSVVFLAALFMLLPLHFLEPVYAKPLRTH
;
A
#
# COMPACT_ATOMS: atom_id res chain seq x y z
N MET A 1 7.70 21.10 21.84
CA MET A 1 7.13 22.27 21.16
C MET A 1 6.18 21.72 20.11
N ALA A 2 4.89 22.03 20.18
CA ALA A 2 3.94 21.55 19.17
C ALA A 2 4.33 22.13 17.81
N ASP A 3 4.48 21.27 16.81
CA ASP A 3 4.80 21.70 15.45
C ASP A 3 3.61 22.52 14.91
N VAL A 4 3.89 23.74 14.45
CA VAL A 4 2.88 24.70 13.99
C VAL A 4 3.12 24.95 12.51
N VAL A 5 2.08 24.74 11.71
CA VAL A 5 2.11 24.96 10.26
C VAL A 5 1.29 26.21 9.97
N LEU A 6 1.91 27.25 9.41
CA LEU A 6 1.27 28.53 9.08
C LEU A 6 0.56 29.22 10.27
N GLY A 7 1.10 29.08 11.49
CA GLY A 7 0.49 29.64 12.70
C GLY A 7 -0.68 28.82 13.25
N VAL A 8 -1.01 27.69 12.63
CA VAL A 8 -2.09 26.78 13.04
C VAL A 8 -1.50 25.42 13.47
N GLY A 9 -2.09 24.79 14.48
CA GLY A 9 -1.66 23.46 14.92
C GLY A 9 -1.75 22.43 13.78
N THR A 10 -0.73 21.57 13.65
CA THR A 10 -0.65 20.54 12.59
C THR A 10 -1.92 19.70 12.43
N GLY A 11 -2.61 19.37 13.52
CA GLY A 11 -3.87 18.60 13.47
C GLY A 11 -5.00 19.35 12.74
N VAL A 12 -5.17 20.64 13.04
CA VAL A 12 -6.19 21.48 12.39
C VAL A 12 -5.86 21.69 10.91
N PHE A 13 -4.57 21.90 10.60
CA PHE A 13 -4.10 22.01 9.21
C PHE A 13 -4.44 20.76 8.38
N ILE A 14 -4.21 19.57 8.95
CA ILE A 14 -4.50 18.30 8.27
C ILE A 14 -6.01 18.11 8.05
N ILE A 15 -6.84 18.41 9.06
CA ILE A 15 -8.30 18.34 8.92
C ILE A 15 -8.76 19.29 7.79
N ALA A 16 -8.28 20.53 7.79
CA ALA A 16 -8.64 21.50 6.76
C ALA A 16 -8.26 21.01 5.34
N LEU A 17 -7.04 20.48 5.18
CA LEU A 17 -6.58 19.93 3.90
C LEU A 17 -7.45 18.78 3.40
N ILE A 18 -7.78 17.83 4.29
CA ILE A 18 -8.65 16.69 3.96
C ILE A 18 -10.00 17.19 3.45
N TRP A 19 -10.64 18.11 4.18
CA TRP A 19 -11.94 18.66 3.78
C TRP A 19 -11.90 19.41 2.45
N ILE A 20 -10.84 20.16 2.17
CA ILE A 20 -10.65 20.83 0.87
C ILE A 20 -10.61 19.80 -0.26
N VAL A 21 -9.83 18.73 -0.12
CA VAL A 21 -9.73 17.68 -1.13
C VAL A 21 -11.06 16.95 -1.32
N THR A 22 -11.73 16.59 -0.21
CA THR A 22 -13.05 15.94 -0.23
C THR A 22 -14.09 16.79 -0.95
N LEU A 23 -14.16 18.09 -0.67
CA LEU A 23 -15.07 19.00 -1.34
C LEU A 23 -14.71 19.15 -2.82
N ALA A 24 -13.43 19.28 -3.16
CA ALA A 24 -13.00 19.36 -4.56
C ALA A 24 -13.41 18.12 -5.36
N LEU A 25 -13.17 16.92 -4.81
CA LEU A 25 -13.59 15.65 -5.43
C LEU A 25 -15.11 15.57 -5.58
N THR A 26 -15.86 16.02 -4.56
CA THR A 26 -17.33 16.07 -4.59
C THR A 26 -17.84 16.99 -5.70
N ILE A 27 -17.22 18.16 -5.90
CA ILE A 27 -17.56 19.10 -6.97
C ILE A 27 -17.21 18.52 -8.34
N VAL A 28 -16.07 17.83 -8.49
CA VAL A 28 -15.70 17.20 -9.76
C VAL A 28 -16.69 16.08 -10.12
N LEU A 29 -17.05 15.23 -9.15
CA LEU A 29 -18.04 14.17 -9.35
C LEU A 29 -19.44 14.69 -9.64
N SER A 30 -19.83 15.83 -9.04
CA SER A 30 -21.15 16.42 -9.30
C SER A 30 -21.31 17.02 -10.69
N ARG A 31 -20.19 17.35 -11.36
CA ARG A 31 -20.19 17.88 -12.74
C ARG A 31 -20.29 16.81 -13.83
N ALA A 32 -20.13 15.53 -13.47
CA ALA A 32 -20.00 14.43 -14.42
C ALA A 32 -21.34 13.74 -14.77
N THR A 33 -22.49 14.23 -14.29
CA THR A 33 -23.69 13.39 -14.17
C THR A 33 -24.96 14.01 -14.75
N ASP A 34 -25.29 13.60 -15.98
CA ASP A 34 -26.62 13.78 -16.60
C ASP A 34 -27.69 12.88 -15.95
N ALA A 35 -28.95 13.31 -16.04
CA ALA A 35 -30.16 12.98 -15.27
C ALA A 35 -30.51 11.53 -14.82
N LEU A 36 -29.74 10.49 -15.12
CA LEU A 36 -29.91 9.13 -14.55
C LEU A 36 -29.10 8.92 -13.25
N SER A 37 -28.62 10.03 -12.67
CA SER A 37 -27.41 10.15 -11.88
C SER A 37 -27.57 10.14 -10.35
N ALA A 38 -28.80 10.21 -9.83
CA ALA A 38 -29.03 10.29 -8.40
C ALA A 38 -28.47 9.05 -7.66
N VAL A 39 -28.62 7.86 -8.24
CA VAL A 39 -28.10 6.60 -7.65
C VAL A 39 -26.57 6.53 -7.70
N ALA A 40 -25.95 7.04 -8.78
CA ALA A 40 -24.50 7.11 -8.91
C ALA A 40 -23.87 8.13 -7.93
N LEU A 41 -24.58 9.23 -7.63
CA LEU A 41 -24.21 10.21 -6.61
C LEU A 41 -24.15 9.57 -5.21
N LEU A 42 -25.16 8.76 -4.88
CA LEU A 42 -25.20 8.01 -3.62
C LEU A 42 -24.02 7.02 -3.52
N LEU A 43 -23.64 6.36 -4.61
CA LEU A 43 -22.52 5.41 -4.60
C LEU A 43 -21.13 6.07 -4.60
N GLY A 44 -20.99 7.30 -5.10
CA GLY A 44 -19.68 7.98 -5.19
C GLY A 44 -19.44 8.96 -4.05
N ILE A 45 -20.37 9.88 -3.82
CA ILE A 45 -20.17 11.03 -2.91
C ILE A 45 -20.38 10.62 -1.44
N ILE A 46 -21.42 9.83 -1.16
CA ILE A 46 -21.69 9.38 0.22
C ILE A 46 -20.51 8.63 0.82
N PRO A 47 -19.88 7.61 0.18
CA PRO A 47 -18.76 6.93 0.81
C PRO A 47 -17.55 7.84 0.99
N ILE A 48 -17.27 8.76 0.07
CA ILE A 48 -16.17 9.74 0.19
C ILE A 48 -16.40 10.67 1.40
N PHE A 49 -17.63 11.16 1.55
CA PHE A 49 -18.01 12.02 2.66
C PHE A 49 -18.00 11.28 4.00
N LEU A 50 -18.58 10.06 4.05
CA LEU A 50 -18.57 9.22 5.23
C LEU A 50 -17.14 8.85 5.66
N LEU A 51 -16.28 8.46 4.71
CA LEU A 51 -14.87 8.18 4.97
C LEU A 51 -14.17 9.40 5.59
N THR A 52 -14.38 10.59 5.01
CA THR A 52 -13.80 11.85 5.50
C THR A 52 -14.27 12.16 6.92
N LEU A 53 -15.56 11.94 7.20
CA LEU A 53 -16.15 12.14 8.51
C LEU A 53 -15.58 11.15 9.53
N THR A 54 -15.43 9.87 9.18
CA THR A 54 -14.79 8.87 10.03
C THR A 54 -13.35 9.24 10.35
N VAL A 55 -12.57 9.66 9.36
CA VAL A 55 -11.18 10.10 9.57
C VAL A 55 -11.12 11.32 10.49
N THR A 56 -12.02 12.29 10.32
CA THR A 56 -12.11 13.46 11.20
C THR A 56 -12.46 13.05 12.63
N LEU A 57 -13.44 12.16 12.80
CA LEU A 57 -13.82 11.60 14.09
C LEU A 57 -12.62 10.94 14.77
N VAL A 58 -11.90 10.08 14.04
CA VAL A 58 -10.71 9.41 14.57
C VAL A 58 -9.65 10.43 14.99
N LEU A 59 -9.36 11.44 14.17
CA LEU A 59 -8.36 12.46 14.50
C LEU A 59 -8.74 13.36 15.67
N VAL A 60 -10.03 13.59 15.89
CA VAL A 60 -10.54 14.43 17.00
C VAL A 60 -10.59 13.66 18.30
N PHE A 61 -11.07 12.40 18.27
CA PHE A 61 -11.25 11.60 19.47
C PHE A 61 -10.01 10.81 19.89
N PHE A 62 -9.09 10.51 18.96
CA PHE A 62 -7.84 9.82 19.28
C PHE A 62 -6.66 10.79 19.25
N PRO A 63 -6.00 11.02 20.41
CA PRO A 63 -4.85 11.91 20.47
C PRO A 63 -3.71 11.36 19.61
N ARG A 64 -3.21 12.19 18.68
CA ARG A 64 -2.14 11.84 17.74
C ARG A 64 -0.77 11.69 18.41
N ALA A 65 -0.58 12.36 19.53
CA ALA A 65 0.64 12.31 20.32
C ALA A 65 0.29 11.88 21.75
N PRO A 66 1.13 11.05 22.39
CA PRO A 66 0.95 10.76 23.81
C PRO A 66 1.11 12.06 24.60
N GLU A 67 0.13 12.33 25.46
CA GLU A 67 0.08 13.53 26.32
C GLU A 67 1.19 13.50 27.39
N VAL A 68 1.67 12.30 27.69
CA VAL A 68 2.87 12.06 28.50
C VAL A 68 4.06 11.99 27.55
N PRO A 69 5.14 12.77 27.76
CA PRO A 69 6.38 12.54 27.01
C PRO A 69 6.74 11.07 27.20
N SER A 70 6.84 10.33 26.10
CA SER A 70 7.24 8.93 26.16
C SER A 70 8.53 8.87 26.98
N PRO A 71 8.64 7.94 27.96
CA PRO A 71 9.94 7.67 28.57
C PRO A 71 10.91 7.52 27.42
N GLU A 72 12.00 8.28 27.44
CA GLU A 72 13.01 8.28 26.38
C GLU A 72 13.14 6.85 25.90
N LYS A 73 12.73 6.57 24.65
CA LYS A 73 12.72 5.21 24.12
C LYS A 73 14.12 4.70 24.32
N ALA A 74 14.34 3.88 25.36
CA ALA A 74 15.61 3.26 25.64
C ALA A 74 16.01 2.62 24.31
N VAL A 75 17.09 3.13 23.72
CA VAL A 75 17.43 2.97 22.30
C VAL A 75 17.08 1.55 21.87
N GLN A 76 15.94 1.41 21.18
CA GLN A 76 15.47 0.10 20.80
C GLN A 76 16.36 -0.29 19.62
N ILE A 77 17.35 -1.15 19.88
CA ILE A 77 18.28 -1.63 18.87
C ILE A 77 17.45 -2.51 17.93
N VAL A 78 16.98 -1.90 16.86
CA VAL A 78 16.25 -2.57 15.78
C VAL A 78 17.20 -2.86 14.64
N ASP A 79 17.02 -4.01 14.00
CA ASP A 79 17.82 -4.36 12.83
C ASP A 79 17.39 -3.49 11.64
N MET A 80 18.21 -2.48 11.33
CA MET A 80 17.96 -1.57 10.21
C MET A 80 17.98 -2.28 8.85
N PHE A 81 18.60 -3.47 8.75
CA PHE A 81 18.75 -4.22 7.50
C PHE A 81 17.75 -5.37 7.36
N PHE A 82 16.75 -5.44 8.24
CA PHE A 82 15.70 -6.46 8.20
C PHE A 82 15.10 -6.62 6.80
N ILE A 83 14.63 -5.52 6.20
CA ILE A 83 14.01 -5.53 4.86
C ILE A 83 14.99 -6.02 3.79
N GLY A 84 16.24 -5.57 3.83
CA GLY A 84 17.28 -5.98 2.88
C GLY A 84 17.55 -7.49 2.90
N ARG A 85 17.55 -8.10 4.09
CA ARG A 85 17.72 -9.56 4.23
C ARG A 85 16.58 -10.35 3.59
N TYR A 86 15.33 -9.93 3.77
CA TYR A 86 14.19 -10.63 3.17
C TYR A 86 14.11 -10.44 1.65
N VAL A 87 14.48 -9.26 1.15
CA VAL A 87 14.59 -9.03 -0.30
C VAL A 87 15.66 -9.93 -0.90
N LEU A 88 16.84 -9.99 -0.27
CA LEU A 88 17.92 -10.86 -0.72
C LEU A 88 17.53 -12.34 -0.65
N LEU A 89 16.90 -12.78 0.44
CA LEU A 89 16.43 -14.14 0.62
C LEU A 89 15.41 -14.52 -0.46
N SER A 90 14.47 -13.62 -0.77
CA SER A 90 13.48 -13.82 -1.82
C SER A 90 14.13 -13.97 -3.19
N LEU A 91 15.06 -13.08 -3.54
CA LEU A 91 15.79 -13.14 -4.80
C LEU A 91 16.58 -14.45 -4.95
N VAL A 92 17.36 -14.81 -3.92
CA VAL A 92 18.16 -16.04 -3.91
C VAL A 92 17.27 -17.27 -4.03
N SER A 93 16.11 -17.29 -3.36
CA SER A 93 15.17 -18.41 -3.42
C SER A 93 14.58 -18.59 -4.82
N VAL A 94 14.22 -17.50 -5.49
CA VAL A 94 13.71 -17.54 -6.88
C VAL A 94 14.77 -18.06 -7.84
N VAL A 95 16.00 -17.55 -7.75
CA VAL A 95 17.12 -18.02 -8.58
C VAL A 95 17.40 -19.50 -8.34
N PHE A 96 17.40 -19.93 -7.08
CA PHE A 96 17.57 -21.33 -6.70
C PHE A 96 16.48 -22.22 -7.32
N LEU A 97 15.20 -21.83 -7.19
CA LEU A 97 14.07 -22.55 -7.77
C LEU A 97 14.20 -22.63 -9.29
N ALA A 98 14.49 -21.51 -9.97
CA ALA A 98 14.66 -21.50 -11.42
C ALA A 98 15.78 -22.45 -11.86
N ALA A 99 16.94 -22.42 -11.19
CA ALA A 99 18.05 -23.33 -11.47
C ALA A 99 17.65 -24.80 -11.23
N LEU A 100 16.97 -25.09 -10.12
CA LEU A 100 16.49 -26.43 -9.80
C LEU A 100 15.55 -26.98 -10.88
N PHE A 101 14.60 -26.17 -11.34
CA PHE A 101 13.68 -26.57 -12.41
C PHE A 101 14.38 -26.69 -13.77
N MET A 102 15.38 -25.86 -14.07
CA MET A 102 16.16 -25.97 -15.31
C MET A 102 16.97 -27.27 -15.39
N LEU A 103 17.39 -27.86 -14.26
CA LEU A 103 18.09 -29.14 -14.25
C LEU A 103 17.26 -30.31 -14.81
N LEU A 104 15.92 -30.25 -14.69
CA LEU A 104 15.05 -31.30 -15.22
C LEU A 104 15.22 -31.47 -16.74
N PRO A 105 14.88 -30.49 -17.59
CA PRO A 105 15.02 -30.64 -19.03
C PRO A 105 16.47 -30.71 -19.49
N LEU A 106 17.39 -30.01 -18.81
CA LEU A 106 18.77 -29.86 -19.30
C LEU A 106 19.70 -31.01 -18.91
N HIS A 107 19.38 -31.77 -17.87
CA HIS A 107 20.28 -32.83 -17.39
C HIS A 107 19.56 -34.14 -17.04
N PHE A 108 18.37 -34.08 -16.44
CA PHE A 108 17.66 -35.31 -16.06
C PHE A 108 16.82 -35.92 -17.19
N LEU A 109 16.32 -35.11 -18.12
CA LEU A 109 15.45 -35.52 -19.22
C LEU A 109 16.17 -35.47 -20.57
N GLU A 110 17.44 -35.85 -20.62
CA GLU A 110 18.16 -35.97 -21.88
C GLU A 110 17.45 -36.96 -22.81
N PRO A 111 17.18 -36.58 -24.08
CA PRO A 111 16.45 -37.43 -24.99
C PRO A 111 17.31 -38.63 -25.42
N VAL A 112 16.86 -39.84 -25.07
CA VAL A 112 17.46 -41.08 -25.57
C VAL A 112 16.89 -41.38 -26.95
N TYR A 113 17.64 -41.05 -28.00
CA TYR A 113 17.24 -41.32 -29.37
C TYR A 113 17.28 -42.81 -29.70
N ALA A 114 16.19 -43.33 -30.26
CA ALA A 114 16.13 -44.71 -30.72
C ALA A 114 17.02 -44.94 -31.96
N LYS A 115 17.55 -46.16 -32.09
CA LYS A 115 18.36 -46.56 -33.25
C LYS A 115 17.49 -46.57 -34.53
N PRO A 116 17.99 -46.07 -35.68
CA PRO A 116 17.20 -46.02 -36.90
C PRO A 116 16.82 -47.43 -37.38
N LEU A 117 15.56 -47.58 -37.82
CA LEU A 117 15.07 -48.82 -38.42
C LEU A 117 15.77 -49.05 -39.76
N ARG A 118 16.36 -50.24 -39.93
CA ARG A 118 16.90 -50.66 -41.22
C ARG A 118 15.73 -50.95 -42.16
N THR A 119 15.46 -50.04 -43.09
CA THR A 119 14.60 -50.32 -44.25
C THR A 119 15.36 -51.24 -45.21
N HIS A 120 14.71 -52.32 -45.61
CA HIS A 120 15.24 -53.36 -46.49
C HIS A 120 14.83 -53.10 -47.95
#